data_AF-A0A354HHM4-F1
#
_entry.id   AF-A0A354HHM4-F1
#
_cell.length_a   1.000
_cell.length_b   1.000
_cell.length_c   1.000
_cell.angle_alpha   90.00
_cell.angle_beta   90.00
_cell.angle_gamma   90.00
#
_symmetry.space_group_name_H-M   'P 1'
#
loop_
_entity.id
_entity.type
_entity.pdbx_description
1 polymer ?
#
loop_
_entity_poly.entity_id
_entity_poly.type
_entity_poly.pdbx_seq_one_letter_code
_entity_poly.pdbx_strand_id
1 'polypeptide(L)'
;MTYTAKIEQTHAYKRRMHYMPDTDTFEEKNCDSLSYLRNVPFPSGWIKESGTPPCEHLDVIVVTDEPCELGDELPVRVIGVFCRADGDNKLAAVPVSCPENDISELSDSESDTLHRLYPKLGKGEGWFGKERAEEVISDFFSRKKRKIIITVQHTESEHHINGHIGAWGEWSLTERGRQQAFEVGKWLLWEDCHRGFKMYCSDQPRAVQTAEEMNRSLNITPVYSKLIREVNAGEGNGKPRDWYREHEAPKNGYDPDYKPFPDAESDRELWDRLTPFYKQLMENDEERILIVSHGTTLSFLQSMIMGYSFEDIKKVRFSGSGGSMSKFVIEPSGKVTACYINHRIF
;
A
#
# COMPACT_ATOMS: atom_id res chain seq x y z
N MET A 1 -25.90 -8.75 9.94
CA MET A 1 -24.92 -9.17 8.93
C MET A 1 -23.93 -10.12 9.60
N THR A 2 -23.39 -11.10 8.87
CA THR A 2 -22.37 -12.02 9.39
C THR A 2 -21.02 -11.63 8.81
N TYR A 3 -19.98 -11.68 9.64
CA TYR A 3 -18.60 -11.37 9.28
C TYR A 3 -17.66 -12.48 9.73
N THR A 4 -16.42 -12.45 9.28
CA THR A 4 -15.39 -13.38 9.71
C THR A 4 -14.42 -12.65 10.64
N ALA A 5 -14.38 -13.02 11.92
CA ALA A 5 -13.36 -12.55 12.85
C ALA A 5 -12.12 -13.43 12.73
N LYS A 6 -10.96 -12.85 12.39
CA LYS A 6 -9.67 -13.53 12.46
C LYS A 6 -8.99 -13.18 13.78
N ILE A 7 -8.74 -14.19 14.61
CA ILE A 7 -8.26 -13.99 15.99
C ILE A 7 -6.77 -13.61 16.01
N GLU A 8 -6.44 -12.44 16.58
CA GLU A 8 -5.06 -11.97 16.75
C GLU A 8 -4.54 -12.19 18.18
N GLN A 9 -5.41 -12.19 19.17
CA GLN A 9 -5.03 -12.20 20.58
C GLN A 9 -6.03 -13.01 21.39
N THR A 10 -5.51 -13.88 22.25
CA THR A 10 -6.31 -14.61 23.24
C THR A 10 -5.73 -14.39 24.64
N HIS A 11 -6.51 -14.70 25.68
CA HIS A 11 -6.08 -14.57 27.07
C HIS A 11 -4.93 -15.52 27.44
N ALA A 12 -4.72 -16.60 26.68
CA ALA A 12 -3.60 -17.53 26.87
C ALA A 12 -2.23 -16.86 26.66
N TYR A 13 -2.17 -15.81 25.85
CA TYR A 13 -0.93 -15.08 25.57
C TYR A 13 -0.84 -13.82 26.44
N LYS A 14 0.05 -13.87 27.43
CA LYS A 14 0.36 -12.72 28.29
C LYS A 14 0.88 -11.54 27.47
N ARG A 15 1.74 -11.82 26.48
CA ARG A 15 2.33 -10.80 25.60
C ARG A 15 1.36 -10.42 24.50
N ARG A 16 1.47 -9.19 24.03
CA ARG A 16 0.72 -8.71 22.87
C ARG A 16 1.21 -9.44 21.62
N MET A 17 0.31 -10.08 20.90
CA MET A 17 0.60 -10.68 19.62
C MET A 17 0.54 -9.64 18.50
N HIS A 18 1.24 -9.92 17.41
CA HIS A 18 1.25 -9.10 16.20
C HIS A 18 1.16 -9.98 14.98
N TYR A 19 0.14 -9.77 14.16
CA TYR A 19 -0.02 -10.49 12.91
C TYR A 19 1.04 -10.10 11.86
N MET A 20 1.61 -11.12 11.20
CA MET A 20 2.58 -11.01 10.10
C MET A 20 1.91 -11.42 8.79
N PRO A 21 1.48 -10.47 7.95
CA PRO A 21 0.65 -10.76 6.77
C PRO A 21 1.35 -11.60 5.70
N ASP A 22 2.67 -11.49 5.58
CA ASP A 22 3.43 -12.14 4.51
C ASP A 22 3.63 -13.65 4.78
N THR A 23 3.59 -14.06 6.05
CA THR A 23 3.81 -15.45 6.49
C THR A 23 2.56 -16.08 7.09
N ASP A 24 1.50 -15.31 7.32
CA ASP A 24 0.30 -15.73 8.05
C ASP A 24 0.64 -16.28 9.46
N THR A 25 1.53 -15.58 10.17
CA THR A 25 2.01 -15.96 11.51
C THR A 25 1.84 -14.83 12.53
N PHE A 26 2.12 -15.13 13.80
CA PHE A 26 2.02 -14.17 14.90
C PHE A 26 3.35 -14.05 15.65
N GLU A 27 3.77 -12.82 15.95
CA GLU A 27 4.97 -12.52 16.72
C GLU A 27 4.61 -11.85 18.06
N GLU A 28 5.28 -12.26 19.14
CA GLU A 28 5.13 -11.60 20.44
C GLU A 28 5.84 -10.24 20.47
N LYS A 29 5.12 -9.21 20.91
CA LYS A 29 5.71 -7.91 21.26
C LYS A 29 6.19 -7.90 22.70
N ASN A 30 7.18 -7.05 22.97
CA ASN A 30 7.71 -6.82 24.32
C ASN A 30 6.80 -5.89 25.15
N CYS A 31 5.50 -6.15 25.15
CA CYS A 31 4.51 -5.52 26.02
C CYS A 31 3.39 -6.52 26.34
N ASP A 32 2.75 -6.36 27.50
CA ASP A 32 1.66 -7.24 27.91
C ASP A 32 0.36 -6.88 27.16
N SER A 33 -0.46 -7.88 26.86
CA SER A 33 -1.75 -7.70 26.19
C SER A 33 -2.76 -7.05 27.13
N LEU A 34 -3.69 -6.27 26.56
CA LEU A 34 -4.73 -5.60 27.37
C LEU A 34 -5.67 -6.62 28.03
N SER A 35 -6.02 -7.67 27.30
CA SER A 35 -6.86 -8.76 27.78
C SER A 35 -6.24 -9.45 28.99
N TYR A 36 -4.92 -9.73 28.95
CA TYR A 36 -4.19 -10.28 30.11
C TYR A 36 -4.16 -9.31 31.29
N LEU A 37 -3.76 -8.04 31.06
CA LEU A 37 -3.63 -7.05 32.13
C LEU A 37 -4.94 -6.77 32.88
N ARG A 38 -6.09 -6.99 32.22
CA ARG A 38 -7.42 -6.67 32.76
C ARG A 38 -8.27 -7.90 33.05
N ASN A 39 -7.68 -9.09 32.93
CA ASN A 39 -8.34 -10.37 33.15
C ASN A 39 -9.65 -10.48 32.35
N VAL A 40 -9.53 -10.29 31.04
CA VAL A 40 -10.63 -10.40 30.08
C VAL A 40 -10.36 -11.62 29.21
N PRO A 41 -11.21 -12.67 29.30
CA PRO A 41 -10.99 -13.94 28.60
C PRO A 41 -11.30 -13.86 27.10
N PHE A 42 -12.13 -12.90 26.68
CA PHE A 42 -12.61 -12.79 25.32
C PHE A 42 -11.45 -12.56 24.32
N PRO A 43 -11.37 -13.37 23.25
CA PRO A 43 -10.38 -13.17 22.21
C PRO A 43 -10.69 -11.89 21.41
N SER A 44 -9.64 -11.27 20.90
CA SER A 44 -9.74 -10.11 20.01
C SER A 44 -9.00 -10.37 18.70
N GLY A 45 -9.44 -9.69 17.66
CA GLY A 45 -8.89 -9.81 16.33
C GLY A 45 -9.45 -8.73 15.43
N TRP A 46 -9.61 -9.03 14.16
CA TRP A 46 -10.19 -8.09 13.19
C TRP A 46 -11.25 -8.75 12.32
N ILE A 47 -12.14 -7.93 11.75
CA ILE A 47 -13.07 -8.34 10.71
C ILE A 47 -12.28 -8.53 9.41
N LYS A 48 -12.13 -9.76 8.95
CA LYS A 48 -11.28 -10.14 7.81
C LYS A 48 -11.69 -9.39 6.53
N GLU A 49 -12.99 -9.14 6.35
CA GLU A 49 -13.53 -8.42 5.20
C GLU A 49 -13.13 -6.94 5.18
N SER A 50 -12.79 -6.36 6.34
CA SER A 50 -12.44 -4.93 6.46
C SER A 50 -11.01 -4.59 6.02
N GLY A 51 -10.15 -5.59 5.90
CA GLY A 51 -8.73 -5.42 5.60
C GLY A 51 -7.88 -6.41 6.36
N THR A 52 -6.57 -6.21 6.31
CA THR A 52 -5.60 -7.09 6.99
C THR A 52 -4.53 -6.22 7.64
N PRO A 53 -4.24 -6.38 8.94
CA PRO A 53 -3.14 -5.67 9.59
C PRO A 53 -1.82 -5.85 8.80
N PRO A 54 -0.98 -4.79 8.65
CA PRO A 54 -1.08 -3.48 9.30
C PRO A 54 -1.92 -2.44 8.53
N CYS A 55 -2.53 -2.84 7.40
CA CYS A 55 -3.46 -1.96 6.67
C CYS A 55 -4.70 -1.70 7.52
N GLU A 56 -5.44 -0.64 7.20
CA GLU A 56 -6.63 -0.23 7.94
C GLU A 56 -7.71 -1.35 7.96
N HIS A 57 -8.21 -1.66 9.16
CA HIS A 57 -9.17 -2.73 9.44
C HIS A 57 -10.08 -2.34 10.62
N LEU A 58 -11.16 -3.09 10.81
CA LEU A 58 -12.05 -3.01 11.95
C LEU A 58 -11.66 -4.05 12.99
N ASP A 59 -11.23 -3.60 14.15
CA ASP A 59 -10.97 -4.46 15.30
C ASP A 59 -12.27 -5.01 15.89
N VAL A 60 -12.24 -6.25 16.36
CA VAL A 60 -13.37 -6.93 16.98
C VAL A 60 -12.94 -7.71 18.21
N ILE A 61 -13.77 -7.66 19.25
CA ILE A 61 -13.72 -8.51 20.44
C ILE A 61 -14.86 -9.51 20.29
N VAL A 62 -14.54 -10.80 20.38
CA VAL A 62 -15.52 -11.87 20.26
C VAL A 62 -15.91 -12.31 21.66
N VAL A 63 -17.14 -12.02 22.06
CA VAL A 63 -17.73 -12.46 23.33
C VAL A 63 -18.08 -13.93 23.18
N THR A 64 -17.23 -14.79 23.73
CA THR A 64 -17.38 -16.24 23.70
C THR A 64 -16.59 -16.88 24.84
N ASP A 65 -17.12 -17.98 25.36
CA ASP A 65 -16.41 -18.89 26.28
C ASP A 65 -15.72 -20.05 25.52
N GLU A 66 -15.95 -20.17 24.21
CA GLU A 66 -15.31 -21.18 23.39
C GLU A 66 -13.81 -20.90 23.26
N PRO A 67 -12.94 -21.93 23.44
CA PRO A 67 -11.51 -21.75 23.31
C PRO A 67 -11.17 -21.39 21.85
N CYS A 68 -10.33 -20.37 21.68
CA CYS A 68 -9.85 -19.93 20.38
C CYS A 68 -8.31 -19.96 20.36
N GLU A 69 -7.75 -20.24 19.19
CA GLU A 69 -6.32 -20.16 18.90
C GLU A 69 -6.02 -18.92 18.02
N LEU A 70 -4.73 -18.56 17.94
CA LEU A 70 -4.31 -17.48 17.06
C LEU A 70 -4.50 -17.89 15.60
N GLY A 71 -5.11 -17.01 14.81
CA GLY A 71 -5.41 -17.25 13.41
C GLY A 71 -6.74 -17.94 13.14
N ASP A 72 -7.47 -18.38 14.18
CA ASP A 72 -8.82 -18.91 14.02
C ASP A 72 -9.71 -17.91 13.27
N GLU A 73 -10.50 -18.43 12.34
CA GLU A 73 -11.49 -17.66 11.57
C GLU A 73 -12.90 -18.06 12.01
N LEU A 74 -13.56 -17.18 12.74
CA LEU A 74 -14.86 -17.43 13.34
C LEU A 74 -15.96 -16.63 12.61
N PRO A 75 -17.06 -17.28 12.19
CA PRO A 75 -18.24 -16.56 11.73
C PRO A 75 -18.92 -15.88 12.93
N VAL A 76 -19.02 -14.56 12.89
CA VAL A 76 -19.54 -13.74 13.99
C VAL A 76 -20.64 -12.79 13.54
N ARG A 77 -21.49 -12.39 14.50
CA ARG A 77 -22.47 -11.32 14.36
C ARG A 77 -22.06 -10.16 15.27
N VAL A 78 -21.93 -8.97 14.69
CA VAL A 78 -21.63 -7.75 15.46
C VAL A 78 -22.88 -7.34 16.23
N ILE A 79 -22.71 -7.13 17.53
CA ILE A 79 -23.77 -6.80 18.49
C ILE A 79 -23.58 -5.42 19.13
N GLY A 80 -22.42 -4.80 18.97
CA GLY A 80 -22.15 -3.47 19.51
C GLY A 80 -20.77 -2.96 19.13
N VAL A 81 -20.43 -1.78 19.65
CA VAL A 81 -19.15 -1.13 19.40
C VAL A 81 -18.73 -0.28 20.60
N PHE A 82 -17.46 -0.35 20.97
CA PHE A 82 -16.84 0.65 21.82
C PHE A 82 -16.32 1.79 20.96
N CYS A 83 -16.92 2.97 21.07
CA CYS A 83 -16.45 4.16 20.35
C CYS A 83 -15.36 4.89 21.16
N ARG A 84 -14.28 5.27 20.48
CA ARG A 84 -13.17 6.03 21.07
C ARG A 84 -13.04 7.40 20.42
N ALA A 85 -12.55 8.39 21.18
CA ALA A 85 -12.39 9.76 20.70
C ALA A 85 -11.34 9.90 19.59
N ASP A 86 -10.39 8.96 19.51
CA ASP A 86 -9.38 8.88 18.44
C ASP A 86 -9.86 8.13 17.19
N GLY A 87 -11.09 7.60 17.20
CA GLY A 87 -11.68 6.84 16.09
C GLY A 87 -11.25 5.37 16.03
N ASP A 88 -10.38 4.90 16.92
CA ASP A 88 -9.89 3.52 16.99
C ASP A 88 -10.93 2.58 17.65
N ASN A 89 -12.14 2.56 17.10
CA ASN A 89 -13.30 1.85 17.63
C ASN A 89 -13.05 0.32 17.72
N LYS A 90 -13.76 -0.35 18.62
CA LYS A 90 -13.64 -1.80 18.85
C LYS A 90 -15.02 -2.43 18.75
N LEU A 91 -15.27 -3.24 17.73
CA LEU A 91 -16.54 -3.94 17.59
C LEU A 91 -16.66 -5.01 18.69
N ALA A 92 -17.87 -5.23 19.20
CA ALA A 92 -18.22 -6.42 19.97
C ALA A 92 -19.05 -7.34 19.09
N ALA A 93 -18.66 -8.60 19.02
CA ALA A 93 -19.36 -9.61 18.25
C ALA A 93 -19.52 -10.90 19.06
N VAL A 94 -20.50 -11.71 18.69
CA VAL A 94 -20.70 -13.08 19.23
C VAL A 94 -20.60 -14.08 18.08
N PRO A 95 -20.20 -15.34 18.34
CA PRO A 95 -20.35 -16.42 17.37
C PRO A 95 -21.77 -16.48 16.79
N VAL A 96 -21.92 -16.85 15.52
CA VAL A 96 -23.26 -16.95 14.87
C VAL A 96 -24.21 -17.92 15.57
N SER A 97 -23.69 -18.87 16.35
CA SER A 97 -24.43 -19.83 17.16
C SER A 97 -25.08 -19.23 18.41
N CYS A 98 -24.54 -18.13 18.93
CA CYS A 98 -25.07 -17.43 20.09
C CYS A 98 -26.38 -16.69 19.72
N PRO A 99 -27.37 -16.59 20.61
CA PRO A 99 -28.66 -15.96 20.31
C PRO A 99 -28.64 -14.42 20.32
N GLU A 100 -27.70 -13.79 21.02
CA GLU A 100 -27.69 -12.35 21.29
C GLU A 100 -27.58 -11.53 20.01
N ASN A 101 -28.39 -10.48 19.89
CA ASN A 101 -28.44 -9.60 18.72
C ASN A 101 -27.93 -8.19 19.00
N ASP A 102 -27.87 -7.80 20.27
CA ASP A 102 -27.42 -6.49 20.71
C ASP A 102 -26.61 -6.63 22.00
N ILE A 103 -25.65 -5.73 22.23
CA ILE A 103 -24.81 -5.73 23.42
C ILE A 103 -25.62 -5.61 24.73
N SER A 104 -26.82 -5.04 24.67
CA SER A 104 -27.75 -4.98 25.81
C SER A 104 -28.37 -6.33 26.20
N GLU A 105 -28.23 -7.37 25.36
CA GLU A 105 -28.71 -8.73 25.62
C GLU A 105 -27.67 -9.60 26.33
N LEU A 106 -26.44 -9.10 26.53
CA LEU A 106 -25.39 -9.80 27.26
C LEU A 106 -25.75 -9.96 28.75
N SER A 107 -25.28 -11.04 29.37
CA SER A 107 -25.40 -11.21 30.82
C SER A 107 -24.58 -10.14 31.58
N ASP A 108 -24.97 -9.87 32.84
CA ASP A 108 -24.24 -8.92 33.70
C ASP A 108 -22.74 -9.26 33.79
N SER A 109 -22.39 -10.55 33.86
CA SER A 109 -21.01 -11.02 33.93
C SER A 109 -20.20 -10.72 32.65
N GLU A 110 -20.82 -10.92 31.48
CA GLU A 110 -20.19 -10.63 30.18
C GLU A 110 -20.05 -9.12 29.98
N SER A 111 -21.10 -8.37 30.31
CA SER A 111 -21.10 -6.92 30.24
C SER A 111 -20.01 -6.32 31.14
N ASP A 112 -19.93 -6.73 32.41
CA ASP A 112 -18.88 -6.30 33.34
C ASP A 112 -17.47 -6.64 32.80
N THR A 113 -17.33 -7.81 32.17
CA THR A 113 -16.07 -8.25 31.57
C THR A 113 -15.66 -7.38 30.38
N LEU A 114 -16.58 -7.02 29.48
CA LEU A 114 -16.32 -6.06 28.40
C LEU A 114 -15.95 -4.68 28.94
N HIS A 115 -16.64 -4.19 29.98
CA HIS A 115 -16.35 -2.89 30.60
C HIS A 115 -14.96 -2.83 31.23
N ARG A 116 -14.39 -3.95 31.69
CA ARG A 116 -12.98 -4.01 32.13
C ARG A 116 -11.99 -3.67 31.00
N LEU A 117 -12.29 -4.00 29.74
CA LEU A 117 -11.41 -3.65 28.60
C LEU A 117 -11.30 -2.15 28.36
N TYR A 118 -12.29 -1.34 28.75
CA TYR A 118 -12.28 0.11 28.55
C TYR A 118 -13.05 0.85 29.67
N PRO A 119 -12.48 0.99 30.88
CA PRO A 119 -13.18 1.52 32.05
C PRO A 119 -13.19 3.06 32.12
N LYS A 120 -12.43 3.75 31.26
CA LYS A 120 -12.35 5.22 31.23
C LYS A 120 -13.18 5.73 30.06
N LEU A 121 -14.19 6.53 30.36
CA LEU A 121 -15.09 7.11 29.37
C LEU A 121 -14.81 8.61 29.27
N GLY A 122 -14.14 9.03 28.20
CA GLY A 122 -14.15 10.42 27.76
C GLY A 122 -15.55 10.85 27.28
N LYS A 123 -15.72 12.13 27.00
CA LYS A 123 -16.99 12.65 26.46
C LYS A 123 -17.25 12.02 25.07
N GLY A 124 -18.31 11.22 24.95
CA GLY A 124 -18.68 10.54 23.71
C GLY A 124 -18.02 9.18 23.50
N GLU A 125 -17.18 8.72 24.45
CA GLU A 125 -16.65 7.35 24.45
C GLU A 125 -17.57 6.41 25.23
N GLY A 126 -17.65 5.15 24.81
CA GLY A 126 -18.50 4.17 25.47
C GLY A 126 -18.88 2.98 24.60
N TRP A 127 -19.54 2.02 25.23
CA TRP A 127 -20.18 0.91 24.55
C TRP A 127 -21.55 1.36 24.01
N PHE A 128 -21.79 1.07 22.75
CA PHE A 128 -23.03 1.36 22.04
C PHE A 128 -23.57 0.08 21.40
N GLY A 129 -24.89 0.03 21.22
CA GLY A 129 -25.58 -1.10 20.62
C GLY A 129 -25.28 -1.29 19.14
N LYS A 130 -25.91 -2.31 18.57
CA LYS A 130 -25.69 -2.79 17.21
C LYS A 130 -25.91 -1.73 16.14
N GLU A 131 -26.92 -0.88 16.28
CA GLU A 131 -27.22 0.19 15.30
C GLU A 131 -26.00 1.10 15.09
N ARG A 132 -25.38 1.55 16.19
CA ARG A 132 -24.17 2.37 16.12
C ARG A 132 -22.98 1.60 15.54
N ALA A 133 -22.89 0.30 15.81
CA ALA A 133 -21.86 -0.55 15.23
C ALA A 133 -22.03 -0.68 13.71
N GLU A 134 -23.26 -0.85 13.23
CA GLU A 134 -23.59 -0.92 11.80
C GLU A 134 -23.28 0.39 11.07
N GLU A 135 -23.51 1.55 11.69
CA GLU A 135 -23.06 2.85 11.17
C GLU A 135 -21.53 2.90 11.01
N VAL A 136 -20.78 2.51 12.05
CA VAL A 136 -19.31 2.48 12.00
C VAL A 136 -18.80 1.57 10.89
N ILE A 137 -19.43 0.40 10.72
CA ILE A 137 -19.06 -0.55 9.66
C ILE A 137 -19.38 0.02 8.28
N SER A 138 -20.57 0.59 8.09
CA SER A 138 -20.99 1.21 6.82
C SER A 138 -20.07 2.37 6.44
N ASP A 139 -19.73 3.24 7.38
CA ASP A 139 -18.79 4.35 7.18
C ASP A 139 -17.39 3.83 6.82
N PHE A 140 -16.95 2.74 7.45
CA PHE A 140 -15.67 2.11 7.16
C PHE A 140 -15.60 1.58 5.72
N PHE A 141 -16.63 0.88 5.25
CA PHE A 141 -16.63 0.28 3.91
C PHE A 141 -16.92 1.28 2.78
N SER A 142 -17.55 2.42 3.09
CA SER A 142 -17.89 3.43 2.09
C SER A 142 -16.80 4.49 1.88
N ARG A 143 -15.89 4.68 2.83
CA ARG A 143 -14.85 5.71 2.73
C ARG A 143 -13.68 5.27 1.86
N LYS A 144 -13.06 6.25 1.19
CA LYS A 144 -11.74 6.05 0.57
C LYS A 144 -10.70 5.84 1.65
N LYS A 145 -9.89 4.79 1.52
CA LYS A 145 -8.77 4.54 2.42
C LYS A 145 -7.59 5.45 2.13
N ARG A 146 -6.76 5.67 3.15
CA ARG A 146 -5.48 6.37 3.00
C ARG A 146 -4.53 5.51 2.17
N LYS A 147 -3.88 6.07 1.14
CA LYS A 147 -2.91 5.36 0.31
C LYS A 147 -1.50 5.93 0.48
N ILE A 148 -0.51 5.05 0.61
CA ILE A 148 0.92 5.34 0.55
C ILE A 148 1.44 4.76 -0.76
N ILE A 149 2.00 5.60 -1.61
CA ILE A 149 2.61 5.19 -2.88
C ILE A 149 4.08 5.59 -2.84
N ILE A 150 4.97 4.62 -2.97
CA ILE A 150 6.40 4.84 -3.13
C ILE A 150 6.79 4.45 -4.55
N THR A 151 7.49 5.33 -5.26
CA THR A 151 8.04 5.04 -6.58
C THR A 151 9.55 4.92 -6.50
N VAL A 152 10.13 4.05 -7.32
CA VAL A 152 11.56 3.82 -7.46
C VAL A 152 11.92 3.81 -8.93
N GLN A 153 12.78 4.73 -9.36
CA GLN A 153 13.39 4.66 -10.68
C GLN A 153 14.45 3.56 -10.68
N HIS A 154 14.51 2.71 -11.72
CA HIS A 154 15.55 1.69 -11.84
C HIS A 154 16.95 2.29 -11.64
N THR A 155 17.87 1.48 -11.09
CA THR A 155 19.23 1.91 -10.78
C THR A 155 20.11 1.94 -12.04
N GLU A 156 21.42 2.17 -11.87
CA GLU A 156 22.34 2.26 -13.00
C GLU A 156 22.28 1.02 -13.92
N SER A 157 22.12 1.23 -15.22
CA SER A 157 22.09 0.17 -16.22
C SER A 157 23.08 0.48 -17.33
N GLU A 158 23.44 -0.54 -18.11
CA GLU A 158 24.50 -0.46 -19.13
C GLU A 158 24.31 0.74 -20.08
N HIS A 159 23.07 1.08 -20.45
CA HIS A 159 22.79 2.20 -21.34
C HIS A 159 23.19 3.58 -20.78
N HIS A 160 23.23 3.73 -19.46
CA HIS A 160 23.68 4.98 -18.83
C HIS A 160 25.17 5.23 -19.05
N ILE A 161 25.98 4.18 -19.16
CA ILE A 161 27.44 4.28 -19.23
C ILE A 161 27.98 4.10 -20.65
N ASN A 162 27.23 3.42 -21.53
CA ASN A 162 27.66 3.14 -22.91
C ASN A 162 27.14 4.18 -23.93
N GLY A 163 26.41 5.21 -23.49
CA GLY A 163 25.93 6.29 -24.35
C GLY A 163 24.73 5.94 -25.25
N HIS A 164 23.95 4.92 -24.94
CA HIS A 164 22.79 4.52 -25.73
C HIS A 164 21.46 5.04 -25.14
N ILE A 165 20.43 5.07 -25.99
CA ILE A 165 19.06 5.38 -25.59
C ILE A 165 18.47 4.18 -24.86
N GLY A 166 18.02 4.40 -23.63
CA GLY A 166 17.39 3.37 -22.79
C GLY A 166 16.06 2.91 -23.39
N ALA A 167 15.02 3.74 -23.24
CA ALA A 167 13.68 3.55 -23.81
C ALA A 167 13.21 2.07 -23.72
N TRP A 168 12.79 1.47 -24.83
CA TRP A 168 12.42 0.04 -24.89
C TRP A 168 13.58 -0.89 -25.23
N GLY A 169 14.82 -0.41 -25.17
CA GLY A 169 16.01 -1.25 -25.24
C GLY A 169 16.13 -2.19 -24.04
N GLU A 170 16.53 -3.42 -24.32
CA GLU A 170 16.77 -4.47 -23.34
C GLU A 170 18.15 -4.29 -22.69
N TRP A 171 18.18 -3.56 -21.58
CA TRP A 171 19.42 -3.22 -20.86
C TRP A 171 19.41 -3.83 -19.47
N SER A 172 20.49 -4.52 -19.12
CA SER A 172 20.72 -5.02 -17.76
C SER A 172 21.29 -3.92 -16.85
N LEU A 173 21.16 -4.11 -15.55
CA LEU A 173 21.87 -3.33 -14.54
C LEU A 173 23.38 -3.59 -14.63
N THR A 174 24.15 -2.54 -14.37
CA THR A 174 25.59 -2.68 -14.10
C THR A 174 25.78 -3.34 -12.74
N GLU A 175 27.01 -3.75 -12.43
CA GLU A 175 27.32 -4.24 -11.07
C GLU A 175 27.07 -3.18 -10.00
N ARG A 176 27.42 -1.93 -10.30
CA ARG A 176 27.11 -0.78 -9.44
C ARG A 176 25.60 -0.59 -9.30
N GLY A 177 24.83 -0.76 -10.38
CA GLY A 177 23.37 -0.70 -10.38
C GLY A 177 22.72 -1.73 -9.48
N ARG A 178 23.23 -2.98 -9.48
CA ARG A 178 22.76 -4.02 -8.56
C ARG A 178 23.02 -3.66 -7.10
N GLN A 179 24.22 -3.18 -6.79
CA GLN A 179 24.56 -2.71 -5.44
C GLN A 179 23.67 -1.56 -5.00
N GLN A 180 23.45 -0.57 -5.87
CA GLN A 180 22.52 0.54 -5.61
C GLN A 180 21.10 0.05 -5.31
N ALA A 181 20.60 -0.94 -6.06
CA ALA A 181 19.25 -1.47 -5.88
C ALA A 181 19.11 -2.22 -4.54
N PHE A 182 20.15 -2.96 -4.15
CA PHE A 182 20.21 -3.58 -2.83
C PHE A 182 20.20 -2.54 -1.69
N GLU A 183 20.97 -1.44 -1.82
CA GLU A 183 20.95 -0.34 -0.85
C GLU A 183 19.59 0.35 -0.76
N VAL A 184 18.92 0.55 -1.91
CA VAL A 184 17.53 1.06 -1.95
C VAL A 184 16.59 0.12 -1.21
N GLY A 185 16.69 -1.20 -1.42
CA GLY A 185 15.89 -2.20 -0.70
C GLY A 185 16.05 -2.11 0.82
N LYS A 186 17.29 -1.97 1.31
CA LYS A 186 17.57 -1.76 2.74
C LYS A 186 17.01 -0.44 3.26
N TRP A 187 17.13 0.64 2.48
CA TRP A 187 16.61 1.93 2.88
C TRP A 187 15.08 1.93 3.00
N LEU A 188 14.40 1.22 2.10
CA LEU A 188 12.94 1.07 2.13
C LEU A 188 12.43 0.26 3.33
N LEU A 189 13.28 -0.43 4.09
CA LEU A 189 12.90 -1.01 5.38
C LEU A 189 12.51 0.07 6.40
N TRP A 190 13.14 1.24 6.36
CA TRP A 190 12.79 2.39 7.22
C TRP A 190 11.42 3.00 6.87
N GLU A 191 10.91 2.71 5.68
CA GLU A 191 9.57 3.06 5.23
C GLU A 191 8.54 1.95 5.49
N ASP A 192 8.94 0.90 6.22
CA ASP A 192 8.14 -0.31 6.46
C ASP A 192 7.67 -0.99 5.17
N CYS A 193 8.43 -0.88 4.07
CA CYS A 193 8.03 -1.47 2.79
C CYS A 193 7.90 -3.00 2.85
N HIS A 194 8.62 -3.66 3.75
CA HIS A 194 8.53 -5.10 3.99
C HIS A 194 7.22 -5.54 4.66
N ARG A 195 6.22 -4.67 4.79
CA ARG A 195 4.95 -4.97 5.47
C ARG A 195 3.76 -4.52 4.64
N GLY A 196 3.04 -5.48 4.04
CA GLY A 196 1.76 -5.22 3.38
C GLY A 196 1.83 -4.32 2.14
N PHE A 197 3.01 -4.07 1.58
CA PHE A 197 3.13 -3.36 0.31
C PHE A 197 2.85 -4.29 -0.86
N LYS A 198 2.07 -3.82 -1.82
CA LYS A 198 1.98 -4.42 -3.15
C LYS A 198 3.02 -3.79 -4.07
N MET A 199 3.90 -4.60 -4.66
CA MET A 199 4.88 -4.12 -5.62
C MET A 199 4.37 -4.26 -7.07
N TYR A 200 4.34 -3.16 -7.81
CA TYR A 200 4.21 -3.15 -9.27
C TYR A 200 5.57 -2.85 -9.90
N CYS A 201 5.93 -3.59 -10.93
CA CYS A 201 7.23 -3.45 -11.59
C CYS A 201 7.05 -3.38 -13.10
N SER A 202 7.79 -2.51 -13.77
CA SER A 202 7.94 -2.61 -15.22
C SER A 202 8.59 -3.94 -15.58
N ASP A 203 8.12 -4.58 -16.63
CA ASP A 203 8.67 -5.84 -17.14
C ASP A 203 9.97 -5.68 -17.95
N GLN A 204 10.54 -4.47 -18.02
CA GLN A 204 11.83 -4.23 -18.68
C GLN A 204 13.00 -4.71 -17.79
N PRO A 205 14.06 -5.34 -18.36
CA PRO A 205 15.08 -6.06 -17.57
C PRO A 205 15.70 -5.25 -16.43
N ARG A 206 16.10 -4.00 -16.68
CA ARG A 206 16.66 -3.11 -15.64
C ARG A 206 15.72 -2.86 -14.46
N ALA A 207 14.42 -2.73 -14.70
CA ALA A 207 13.44 -2.52 -13.63
C ALA A 207 13.21 -3.82 -12.85
N VAL A 208 13.12 -4.95 -13.57
CA VAL A 208 13.01 -6.30 -12.99
C VAL A 208 14.20 -6.58 -12.07
N GLN A 209 15.43 -6.39 -12.58
CA GLN A 209 16.65 -6.61 -11.81
C GLN A 209 16.77 -5.64 -10.63
N THR A 210 16.29 -4.39 -10.75
CA THR A 210 16.23 -3.47 -9.59
C THR A 210 15.28 -4.02 -8.52
N ALA A 211 14.10 -4.49 -8.91
CA ALA A 211 13.13 -5.08 -7.98
C ALA A 211 13.66 -6.36 -7.33
N GLU A 212 14.35 -7.23 -8.08
CA GLU A 212 14.97 -8.44 -7.55
C GLU A 212 16.01 -8.14 -6.47
N GLU A 213 16.93 -7.20 -6.72
CA GLU A 213 17.95 -6.82 -5.74
C GLU A 213 17.34 -6.14 -4.50
N MET A 214 16.31 -5.30 -4.68
CA MET A 214 15.55 -4.73 -3.57
C MET A 214 14.87 -5.82 -2.73
N ASN A 215 14.31 -6.83 -3.39
CA ASN A 215 13.56 -7.92 -2.75
C ASN A 215 14.40 -8.85 -1.89
N ARG A 216 15.73 -8.84 -2.05
CA ARG A 216 16.63 -9.51 -1.10
C ARG A 216 16.48 -8.99 0.33
N SER A 217 15.93 -7.78 0.50
CA SER A 217 15.58 -7.20 1.81
C SER A 217 14.06 -7.17 2.05
N LEU A 218 13.27 -6.86 1.02
CA LEU A 218 11.83 -6.58 1.17
C LEU A 218 10.92 -7.81 1.11
N ASN A 219 11.32 -8.88 0.41
CA ASN A 219 10.54 -10.10 0.21
C ASN A 219 9.12 -9.89 -0.37
N ILE A 220 8.94 -8.91 -1.28
CA ILE A 220 7.62 -8.61 -1.88
C ILE A 220 7.55 -9.23 -3.27
N THR A 221 6.56 -10.08 -3.56
CA THR A 221 6.38 -10.63 -4.91
C THR A 221 5.93 -9.54 -5.90
N PRO A 222 6.69 -9.21 -6.95
CA PRO A 222 6.31 -8.16 -7.91
C PRO A 222 5.17 -8.59 -8.83
N VAL A 223 4.29 -7.65 -9.16
CA VAL A 223 3.34 -7.74 -10.28
C VAL A 223 3.90 -6.97 -11.46
N TYR A 224 4.25 -7.68 -12.53
CA TYR A 224 4.82 -7.05 -13.72
C TYR A 224 3.76 -6.41 -14.61
N SER A 225 4.04 -5.21 -15.13
CA SER A 225 3.12 -4.47 -15.99
C SER A 225 3.83 -3.76 -17.14
N LYS A 226 3.34 -4.00 -18.36
CA LYS A 226 3.78 -3.31 -19.59
C LYS A 226 3.36 -1.84 -19.62
N LEU A 227 2.30 -1.48 -18.89
CA LEU A 227 1.76 -0.12 -18.87
C LEU A 227 2.74 0.89 -18.26
N ILE A 228 3.64 0.42 -17.39
CA ILE A 228 4.65 1.24 -16.70
C ILE A 228 6.08 1.03 -17.27
N ARG A 229 6.22 0.56 -18.50
CA ARG A 229 7.48 0.64 -19.26
C ARG A 229 7.89 2.08 -19.51
N GLU A 230 9.18 2.30 -19.76
CA GLU A 230 9.70 3.62 -20.20
C GLU A 230 8.99 4.10 -21.47
N VAL A 231 9.15 5.38 -21.82
CA VAL A 231 8.70 5.91 -23.12
C VAL A 231 9.30 5.09 -24.28
N ASN A 232 8.49 4.76 -25.27
CA ASN A 232 8.97 4.09 -26.49
C ASN A 232 9.66 5.09 -27.41
N ALA A 233 10.92 4.86 -27.75
CA ALA A 233 11.70 5.73 -28.64
C ALA A 233 11.61 5.30 -30.12
N GLY A 234 10.75 4.34 -30.46
CA GLY A 234 10.59 3.83 -31.83
C GLY A 234 11.88 3.21 -32.36
N GLU A 235 12.26 3.56 -33.58
CA GLU A 235 13.54 3.15 -34.18
C GLU A 235 14.77 3.54 -33.32
N GLY A 236 14.62 4.57 -32.48
CA GLY A 236 15.64 5.03 -31.54
C GLY A 236 15.92 4.11 -30.36
N ASN A 237 15.09 3.08 -30.12
CA ASN A 237 15.26 2.17 -28.98
C ASN A 237 16.63 1.48 -29.02
N GLY A 238 17.41 1.65 -27.95
CA GLY A 238 18.71 1.00 -27.82
C GLY A 238 19.79 1.53 -28.77
N LYS A 239 19.55 2.62 -29.51
CA LYS A 239 20.54 3.20 -30.44
C LYS A 239 21.56 4.09 -29.72
N PRO A 240 22.76 4.30 -30.29
CA PRO A 240 23.68 5.33 -29.80
C PRO A 240 23.01 6.71 -29.79
N ARG A 241 23.32 7.52 -28.77
CA ARG A 241 22.71 8.85 -28.61
C ARG A 241 23.00 9.79 -29.78
N ASP A 242 24.19 9.71 -30.37
CA ASP A 242 24.55 10.56 -31.51
C ASP A 242 23.76 10.16 -32.76
N TRP A 243 23.63 8.86 -33.04
CA TRP A 243 22.77 8.36 -34.10
C TRP A 243 21.32 8.84 -33.90
N TYR A 244 20.79 8.74 -32.68
CA TYR A 244 19.43 9.18 -32.37
C TYR A 244 19.22 10.66 -32.70
N ARG A 245 20.17 11.52 -32.30
CA ARG A 245 20.10 12.98 -32.54
C ARG A 245 20.20 13.35 -34.02
N GLU A 246 20.94 12.57 -34.80
CA GLU A 246 21.09 12.79 -36.24
C GLU A 246 19.84 12.39 -37.03
N HIS A 247 19.03 11.46 -36.49
CA HIS A 247 17.90 10.86 -37.21
C HIS A 247 16.52 11.27 -36.65
N GLU A 248 16.45 11.91 -35.48
CA GLU A 248 15.17 12.36 -34.93
C GLU A 248 14.51 13.45 -35.78
N ALA A 249 13.18 13.41 -35.87
CA ALA A 249 12.42 14.46 -36.50
C ALA A 249 12.70 15.83 -35.83
N PRO A 250 12.73 16.95 -36.57
CA PRO A 250 12.96 18.25 -35.97
C PRO A 250 11.82 18.63 -35.02
N LYS A 251 12.16 19.18 -33.86
CA LYS A 251 11.20 19.64 -32.85
C LYS A 251 11.17 21.17 -32.77
N ASN A 252 9.98 21.77 -32.93
CA ASN A 252 9.77 23.21 -32.83
C ASN A 252 8.96 23.55 -31.57
N GLY A 253 9.66 23.77 -30.45
CA GLY A 253 9.01 24.05 -29.17
C GLY A 253 8.34 22.81 -28.56
N TYR A 254 7.38 23.04 -27.66
CA TYR A 254 6.64 21.95 -27.03
C TYR A 254 5.43 21.58 -27.89
N ASP A 255 5.39 20.32 -28.32
CA ASP A 255 4.27 19.69 -28.98
C ASP A 255 3.99 18.35 -28.27
N PRO A 256 2.81 18.15 -27.66
CA PRO A 256 2.46 16.92 -26.95
C PRO A 256 2.32 15.69 -27.86
N ASP A 257 2.17 15.91 -29.17
CA ASP A 257 1.99 14.89 -30.19
C ASP A 257 3.27 14.65 -31.01
N TYR A 258 4.36 15.35 -30.65
CA TYR A 258 5.67 15.16 -31.28
C TYR A 258 6.17 13.73 -31.07
N LYS A 259 6.67 13.15 -32.16
CA LYS A 259 7.35 11.87 -32.18
C LYS A 259 8.71 12.01 -32.87
N PRO A 260 9.81 11.58 -32.24
CA PRO A 260 11.13 11.60 -32.86
C PRO A 260 11.24 10.62 -34.04
N PHE A 261 10.47 9.53 -34.02
CA PHE A 261 10.34 8.53 -35.07
C PHE A 261 8.86 8.16 -35.24
N PRO A 262 8.39 7.74 -36.44
CA PRO A 262 6.97 7.42 -36.66
C PRO A 262 6.38 6.37 -35.71
N ASP A 263 7.20 5.42 -35.26
CA ASP A 263 6.86 4.33 -34.35
C ASP A 263 7.19 4.61 -32.87
N ALA A 264 7.68 5.82 -32.57
CA ALA A 264 7.88 6.28 -31.21
C ALA A 264 6.55 6.68 -30.53
N GLU A 265 6.61 6.80 -29.22
CA GLU A 265 5.51 7.27 -28.39
C GLU A 265 5.62 8.77 -28.13
N SER A 266 4.51 9.49 -28.30
CA SER A 266 4.42 10.91 -27.93
C SER A 266 4.11 11.08 -26.43
N ASP A 267 4.22 12.31 -25.93
CA ASP A 267 3.82 12.63 -24.56
C ASP A 267 2.34 12.29 -24.31
N ARG A 268 1.46 12.51 -25.30
CA ARG A 268 0.03 12.14 -25.22
C ARG A 268 -0.17 10.64 -25.15
N GLU A 269 0.49 9.89 -26.01
CA GLU A 269 0.36 8.43 -26.03
C GLU A 269 0.89 7.79 -24.74
N LEU A 270 1.98 8.31 -24.18
CA LEU A 270 2.48 7.89 -22.87
C LEU A 270 1.47 8.17 -21.75
N TRP A 271 0.87 9.36 -21.74
CA TRP A 271 -0.19 9.70 -20.78
C TRP A 271 -1.39 8.75 -20.90
N ASP A 272 -1.85 8.50 -22.12
CA ASP A 272 -2.98 7.61 -22.39
C ASP A 272 -2.67 6.17 -22.01
N ARG A 273 -1.44 5.69 -22.26
CA ARG A 273 -0.98 4.36 -21.83
C ARG A 273 -0.92 4.21 -20.31
N LEU A 274 -0.52 5.27 -19.60
CA LEU A 274 -0.44 5.24 -18.13
C LEU A 274 -1.80 5.39 -17.45
N THR A 275 -2.77 6.01 -18.13
CA THR A 275 -4.09 6.31 -17.57
C THR A 275 -4.82 5.06 -17.01
N PRO A 276 -4.88 3.91 -17.68
CA PRO A 276 -5.48 2.69 -17.11
C PRO A 276 -4.78 2.21 -15.83
N PHE A 277 -3.44 2.27 -15.80
CA PHE A 277 -2.67 1.88 -14.61
C PHE A 277 -2.92 2.84 -13.44
N TYR A 278 -2.94 4.15 -13.72
CA TYR A 278 -3.27 5.17 -12.72
C TYR A 278 -4.70 5.00 -12.18
N LYS A 279 -5.69 4.74 -13.04
CA LYS A 279 -7.08 4.49 -12.60
C LYS A 279 -7.15 3.27 -11.68
N GLN A 280 -6.54 2.15 -12.09
CA GLN A 280 -6.45 0.94 -11.26
C GLN A 280 -5.85 1.25 -9.88
N LEU A 281 -4.75 2.02 -9.85
CA LEU A 281 -4.06 2.41 -8.61
C LEU A 281 -4.96 3.23 -7.66
N MET A 282 -5.76 4.14 -8.22
CA MET A 282 -6.64 5.03 -7.47
C MET A 282 -7.95 4.35 -7.03
N GLU A 283 -8.44 3.39 -7.81
CA GLU A 283 -9.75 2.73 -7.61
C GLU A 283 -9.67 1.45 -6.79
N ASN A 284 -8.50 0.82 -6.66
CA ASN A 284 -8.34 -0.38 -5.86
C ASN A 284 -8.31 -0.11 -4.35
N ASP A 285 -8.41 -1.16 -3.54
CA ASP A 285 -8.35 -1.07 -2.06
C ASP A 285 -6.91 -1.19 -1.50
N GLU A 286 -5.88 -1.15 -2.35
CA GLU A 286 -4.50 -1.29 -1.92
C GLU A 286 -4.04 0.00 -1.22
N GLU A 287 -3.64 -0.12 0.04
CA GLU A 287 -3.25 1.03 0.87
C GLU A 287 -1.76 1.36 0.81
N ARG A 288 -0.93 0.37 0.49
CA ARG A 288 0.53 0.47 0.48
C ARG A 288 1.08 -0.07 -0.83
N ILE A 289 1.67 0.79 -1.64
CA ILE A 289 2.02 0.47 -3.02
C ILE A 289 3.45 0.91 -3.32
N LEU A 290 4.24 -0.01 -3.89
CA LEU A 290 5.62 0.23 -4.32
C LEU A 290 5.70 0.06 -5.83
N ILE A 291 6.21 1.04 -6.55
CA ILE A 291 6.23 1.06 -8.02
C ILE A 291 7.67 1.18 -8.51
N VAL A 292 8.18 0.17 -9.20
CA VAL A 292 9.52 0.17 -9.81
C VAL A 292 9.40 0.39 -11.32
N SER A 293 9.92 1.52 -11.81
CA SER A 293 9.76 1.93 -13.21
C SER A 293 10.92 2.84 -13.67
N HIS A 294 10.68 3.79 -14.56
CA HIS A 294 11.69 4.52 -15.33
C HIS A 294 11.50 6.04 -15.23
N GLY A 295 12.49 6.81 -15.65
CA GLY A 295 12.54 8.25 -15.38
C GLY A 295 11.36 9.02 -16.00
N THR A 296 11.13 8.88 -17.31
CA THR A 296 10.05 9.62 -17.98
C THR A 296 8.69 9.08 -17.54
N THR A 297 8.51 7.77 -17.52
CA THR A 297 7.27 7.15 -17.04
C THR A 297 6.90 7.57 -15.61
N LEU A 298 7.85 7.56 -14.67
CA LEU A 298 7.59 8.03 -13.31
C LEU A 298 7.34 9.53 -13.28
N SER A 299 7.96 10.35 -14.12
CA SER A 299 7.61 11.78 -14.20
C SER A 299 6.12 11.97 -14.51
N PHE A 300 5.57 11.22 -15.46
CA PHE A 300 4.16 11.30 -15.83
C PHE A 300 3.25 10.76 -14.73
N LEU A 301 3.57 9.58 -14.21
CA LEU A 301 2.75 8.94 -13.18
C LEU A 301 2.72 9.77 -11.89
N GLN A 302 3.85 10.35 -11.48
CA GLN A 302 3.90 11.25 -10.32
C GLN A 302 3.07 12.53 -10.55
N SER A 303 3.02 13.04 -11.78
CA SER A 303 2.14 14.15 -12.13
C SER A 303 0.67 13.79 -11.99
N MET A 304 0.26 12.61 -12.48
CA MET A 304 -1.10 12.10 -12.30
C MET A 304 -1.44 11.94 -10.81
N ILE A 305 -0.54 11.36 -10.01
CA ILE A 305 -0.72 11.18 -8.56
C ILE A 305 -0.88 12.54 -7.86
N MET A 306 -0.13 13.57 -8.25
CA MET A 306 -0.24 14.92 -7.68
C MET A 306 -1.46 15.70 -8.18
N GLY A 307 -2.31 15.10 -9.02
CA GLY A 307 -3.53 15.71 -9.54
C GLY A 307 -3.32 16.70 -10.68
N TYR A 308 -2.14 16.70 -11.32
CA TYR A 308 -1.92 17.49 -12.53
C TYR A 308 -2.71 16.91 -13.71
N SER A 309 -3.21 17.80 -14.56
CA SER A 309 -3.82 17.43 -15.84
C SER A 309 -2.75 17.18 -16.91
N PHE A 310 -3.15 16.60 -18.04
CA PHE A 310 -2.26 16.46 -19.18
C PHE A 310 -1.75 17.84 -19.66
N GLU A 311 -2.59 18.87 -19.60
CA GLU A 311 -2.24 20.23 -20.02
C GLU A 311 -1.16 20.88 -19.13
N ASP A 312 -1.00 20.41 -17.89
CA ASP A 312 -0.01 20.94 -16.95
C ASP A 312 1.40 20.43 -17.23
N ILE A 313 1.56 19.28 -17.89
CA ILE A 313 2.89 18.65 -18.11
C ILE A 313 3.81 19.51 -18.99
N LYS A 314 3.24 20.43 -19.77
CA LYS A 314 4.00 21.43 -20.55
C LYS A 314 4.69 22.46 -19.67
N LYS A 315 4.21 22.64 -18.43
CA LYS A 315 4.70 23.64 -17.46
C LYS A 315 5.50 22.98 -16.34
N VAL A 316 5.10 21.80 -15.90
CA VAL A 316 5.68 21.12 -14.72
C VAL A 316 5.97 19.65 -14.99
N ARG A 317 7.16 19.20 -14.60
CA ARG A 317 7.59 17.80 -14.64
C ARG A 317 8.47 17.47 -13.45
N PHE A 318 8.47 16.20 -13.08
CA PHE A 318 9.38 15.66 -12.07
C PHE A 318 10.62 15.10 -12.78
N SER A 319 11.81 15.41 -12.27
CA SER A 319 13.07 14.92 -12.85
C SER A 319 13.86 14.14 -11.81
N GLY A 320 14.00 12.84 -12.06
CA GLY A 320 14.72 11.89 -11.22
C GLY A 320 15.99 11.38 -11.87
N SER A 321 16.77 10.61 -11.12
CA SER A 321 17.92 9.88 -11.64
C SER A 321 17.91 8.46 -11.11
N GLY A 322 18.71 7.56 -11.70
CA GLY A 322 18.65 6.14 -11.36
C GLY A 322 18.72 5.86 -9.85
N GLY A 323 17.79 5.06 -9.35
CA GLY A 323 17.64 4.75 -7.92
C GLY A 323 16.96 5.83 -7.08
N SER A 324 16.46 6.92 -7.66
CA SER A 324 15.71 7.92 -6.90
C SER A 324 14.34 7.41 -6.49
N MET A 325 13.91 7.80 -5.29
CA MET A 325 12.65 7.39 -4.68
C MET A 325 11.73 8.58 -4.41
N SER A 326 10.44 8.40 -4.60
CA SER A 326 9.43 9.40 -4.20
C SER A 326 8.34 8.75 -3.38
N LYS A 327 7.79 9.48 -2.41
CA LYS A 327 6.69 9.00 -1.56
C LYS A 327 5.53 9.98 -1.59
N PHE A 328 4.35 9.43 -1.83
CA PHE A 328 3.08 10.14 -1.85
C PHE A 328 2.15 9.54 -0.81
N VAL A 329 1.41 10.41 -0.14
CA VAL A 329 0.31 10.05 0.75
C VAL A 329 -0.96 10.67 0.18
N ILE A 330 -1.95 9.83 -0.11
CA ILE A 330 -3.29 10.24 -0.51
C ILE A 330 -4.20 10.03 0.70
N GLU A 331 -4.72 11.13 1.24
CA GLU A 331 -5.66 11.09 2.35
C GLU A 331 -7.08 10.76 1.84
N PRO A 332 -7.98 10.21 2.67
CA PRO A 332 -9.38 9.95 2.32
C PRO A 332 -10.12 11.16 1.73
N SER A 333 -9.74 12.37 2.12
CA SER A 333 -10.27 13.64 1.59
C SER A 333 -9.88 13.93 0.14
N GLY A 334 -9.00 13.12 -0.46
CA GLY A 334 -8.40 13.34 -1.77
C GLY A 334 -7.18 14.25 -1.74
N LYS A 335 -6.77 14.78 -0.57
CA LYS A 335 -5.53 15.55 -0.46
C LYS A 335 -4.33 14.65 -0.71
N VAL A 336 -3.49 15.03 -1.67
CA VAL A 336 -2.22 14.36 -1.94
C VAL A 336 -1.06 15.15 -1.36
N THR A 337 -0.18 14.47 -0.64
CA THR A 337 1.05 15.03 -0.07
C THR A 337 2.25 14.25 -0.62
N ALA A 338 3.15 14.95 -1.31
CA ALA A 338 4.47 14.41 -1.60
C ALA A 338 5.35 14.54 -0.33
N CYS A 339 5.70 13.43 0.30
CA CYS A 339 6.57 13.40 1.49
C CYS A 339 8.03 13.69 1.11
N TYR A 340 8.48 13.12 0.00
CA TYR A 340 9.74 13.43 -0.66
C TYR A 340 9.63 13.08 -2.14
N ILE A 341 10.41 13.76 -2.96
CA ILE A 341 10.45 13.61 -4.41
C ILE A 341 11.88 13.37 -4.84
N ASN A 342 12.11 12.32 -5.63
CA ASN A 342 13.40 11.94 -6.21
C ASN A 342 14.54 11.93 -5.19
N HIS A 343 14.25 11.49 -3.96
CA HIS A 343 15.22 11.31 -2.89
C HIS A 343 16.25 10.26 -3.28
N ARG A 344 17.52 10.51 -2.94
CA ARG A 344 18.64 9.60 -3.22
C ARG A 344 19.47 9.40 -1.97
N ILE A 345 20.05 8.22 -1.88
CA ILE A 345 20.83 7.74 -0.74
C ILE A 345 22.31 7.49 -1.10
N PHE A 346 22.72 7.81 -2.34
CA PHE A 346 24.08 7.68 -2.85
C PHE A 346 24.37 8.65 -4.02
#